data_AF-A0A3B9KIT1-F1
#
_entry.id   AF-A0A3B9KIT1-F1
#
_cell.length_a   1.000
_cell.length_b   1.000
_cell.length_c   1.000
_cell.angle_alpha   90.00
_cell.angle_beta   90.00
_cell.angle_gamma   90.00
#
_symmetry.space_group_name_H-M   'P 1'
#
loop_
_entity.id
_entity.type
_entity.pdbx_description
1 polymer ?
#
loop_
_entity_poly.entity_id
_entity_poly.type
_entity_poly.pdbx_seq_one_letter_code
_entity_poly.pdbx_strand_id
1 'polypeptide(L)'
;RTPTRPASSFFFLIHAPPPDIPPLPPPPPLPICTITHPIGWNKISTFFPAKKFLLVFVNPPPLPKPPRPPATLPAELITPTPTPQPGYAKICVVLFHDIDGTGTRTTGEDYLYGGVVSINDRLGKVSLTGTTVAGNPDEIEPLCFDNIPEGSYNITVAIPDGFNPTTVTSYPLEVKAGDQATIDFGAQRATAPIQQEDAGGMRSPILGIVGVVILIAGLVLAFLTWRQGR
;
A
#
# COMPACT_ATOMS: atom_id res chain seq x y z
N ARG A 1 -9.81 -82.78 -8.64
CA ARG A 1 -10.79 -81.76 -9.12
C ARG A 1 -10.01 -80.50 -9.44
N THR A 2 -9.91 -80.15 -10.72
CA THR A 2 -9.56 -78.79 -11.17
C THR A 2 -10.71 -77.83 -10.82
N PRO A 3 -10.50 -76.51 -10.82
CA PRO A 3 -10.70 -75.83 -12.10
C PRO A 3 -9.54 -74.93 -12.49
N THR A 4 -9.19 -75.11 -13.76
CA THR A 4 -8.35 -74.31 -14.63
C THR A 4 -8.93 -72.89 -14.68
N ARG A 5 -8.09 -71.86 -14.51
CA ARG A 5 -8.45 -70.47 -14.85
C ARG A 5 -7.70 -70.08 -16.13
N PRO A 6 -8.37 -69.52 -17.14
CA PRO A 6 -7.85 -69.44 -18.51
C PRO A 6 -6.71 -68.43 -18.64
N ALA A 7 -5.83 -68.71 -19.61
CA ALA A 7 -4.78 -67.81 -20.06
C ALA A 7 -5.37 -66.44 -20.44
N SER A 8 -4.86 -65.38 -19.82
CA SER A 8 -5.20 -64.02 -20.19
C SER A 8 -4.50 -63.68 -21.51
N SER A 9 -5.20 -63.86 -22.63
CA SER A 9 -4.87 -63.18 -23.88
C SER A 9 -5.00 -61.68 -23.68
N PHE A 10 -3.90 -60.94 -23.78
CA PHE A 10 -3.93 -59.48 -23.76
C PHE A 10 -4.19 -58.96 -25.19
N PHE A 11 -5.35 -58.33 -25.37
CA PHE A 11 -5.75 -57.56 -26.53
C PHE A 11 -5.28 -56.10 -26.33
N PHE A 12 -4.62 -55.49 -27.31
CA PHE A 12 -4.30 -54.06 -27.29
C PHE A 12 -5.41 -53.29 -28.02
N LEU A 13 -6.11 -52.40 -27.31
CA LEU A 13 -6.98 -51.38 -27.90
C LEU A 13 -6.25 -50.04 -27.83
N ILE A 14 -6.09 -49.38 -28.98
CA ILE A 14 -5.45 -48.05 -29.08
C ILE A 14 -6.56 -47.01 -29.08
N HIS A 15 -6.65 -46.19 -28.03
CA HIS A 15 -7.53 -45.01 -27.99
C HIS A 15 -6.74 -43.80 -28.49
N ALA A 16 -7.24 -43.12 -29.52
CA ALA A 16 -6.66 -41.87 -30.01
C ALA A 16 -7.08 -40.69 -29.09
N PRO A 17 -6.17 -39.81 -28.65
CA PRO A 17 -6.51 -38.62 -27.86
C PRO A 17 -7.08 -37.49 -28.74
N PRO A 18 -7.94 -36.60 -28.18
CA PRO A 18 -8.58 -35.50 -28.91
C PRO A 18 -7.58 -34.41 -29.35
N PRO A 19 -7.88 -33.68 -30.45
CA PRO A 19 -7.00 -32.62 -30.96
C PRO A 19 -7.22 -31.37 -30.12
N ASP A 20 -6.25 -31.03 -29.26
CA ASP A 20 -5.91 -29.65 -28.86
C ASP A 20 -5.04 -29.71 -27.59
N ILE A 21 -3.78 -30.08 -27.76
CA ILE A 21 -2.74 -29.92 -26.74
C ILE A 21 -1.50 -29.34 -27.45
N PRO A 22 -0.92 -28.22 -26.98
CA PRO A 22 0.31 -27.68 -27.56
C PRO A 22 1.48 -28.68 -27.41
N PRO A 23 2.46 -28.67 -28.34
CA PRO A 23 3.48 -29.71 -28.39
C PRO A 23 4.35 -29.72 -27.12
N LEU A 24 4.36 -30.86 -26.43
CA LEU A 24 5.30 -31.15 -25.35
C LEU A 24 6.73 -31.30 -25.91
N PRO A 25 7.77 -30.88 -25.17
CA PRO A 25 9.15 -31.05 -25.60
C PRO A 25 9.54 -32.53 -25.71
N PRO A 26 10.47 -32.90 -26.61
CA PRO A 26 10.82 -34.29 -26.86
C PRO A 26 11.50 -34.95 -25.64
N PRO A 27 11.19 -36.21 -25.34
CA PRO A 27 11.89 -36.95 -24.29
C PRO A 27 13.31 -37.31 -24.72
N PRO A 28 14.26 -37.46 -23.78
CA PRO A 28 15.62 -37.89 -24.07
C PRO A 28 15.65 -39.34 -24.59
N PRO A 29 16.63 -39.70 -25.45
CA PRO A 29 16.71 -41.02 -26.06
C PRO A 29 17.07 -42.08 -25.01
N LEU A 30 16.27 -43.14 -24.94
CA LEU A 30 16.61 -44.36 -24.20
C LEU A 30 17.47 -45.29 -25.08
N PRO A 31 18.42 -46.03 -24.50
CA PRO A 31 19.29 -46.93 -25.27
C PRO A 31 18.50 -48.16 -25.77
N ILE A 32 18.59 -48.41 -27.07
CA ILE A 32 18.04 -49.60 -27.74
C ILE A 32 19.02 -50.75 -27.52
N CYS A 33 18.63 -51.78 -26.76
CA CYS A 33 19.34 -53.06 -26.77
C CYS A 33 18.92 -53.86 -28.00
N THR A 34 19.80 -53.87 -29.01
CA THR A 34 19.72 -54.74 -30.19
C THR A 34 19.66 -56.21 -29.77
N ILE A 35 18.60 -56.92 -30.14
CA ILE A 35 18.55 -58.38 -30.05
C ILE A 35 19.30 -58.94 -31.27
N THR A 36 20.58 -59.25 -31.08
CA THR A 36 21.36 -60.07 -32.00
C THR A 36 20.94 -61.54 -31.78
N HIS A 37 20.15 -62.11 -32.69
CA HIS A 37 19.95 -63.57 -32.71
C HIS A 37 21.17 -64.24 -33.34
N PRO A 38 21.86 -65.15 -32.64
CA PRO A 38 22.99 -65.86 -33.20
C PRO A 38 22.55 -67.19 -33.82
N ILE A 39 23.10 -67.45 -35.00
CA ILE A 39 23.40 -68.77 -35.57
C ILE A 39 22.27 -69.49 -36.31
N GLY A 40 22.58 -69.78 -37.58
CA GLY A 40 21.70 -70.40 -38.55
C GLY A 40 21.46 -71.89 -38.33
N TRP A 41 20.27 -72.31 -38.74
CA TRP A 41 19.95 -73.69 -39.06
C TRP A 41 19.17 -73.70 -40.38
N ASN A 42 19.91 -74.02 -41.44
CA ASN A 42 19.48 -74.39 -42.77
C ASN A 42 19.12 -75.88 -42.79
N LYS A 43 17.86 -76.21 -42.53
CA LYS A 43 17.15 -77.40 -43.07
C LYS A 43 15.75 -77.45 -42.49
N ILE A 44 14.76 -77.45 -43.37
CA ILE A 44 13.36 -77.73 -43.06
C ILE A 44 13.28 -79.24 -42.79
N SER A 45 13.33 -79.63 -41.52
CA SER A 45 12.93 -80.98 -41.09
C SER A 45 11.46 -80.92 -40.69
N THR A 46 10.67 -81.67 -41.45
CA THR A 46 9.23 -81.87 -41.33
C THR A 46 8.84 -82.25 -39.89
N PHE A 47 8.00 -81.44 -39.27
CA PHE A 47 7.57 -81.61 -37.88
C PHE A 47 6.22 -82.37 -37.85
N PHE A 48 6.18 -83.51 -37.16
CA PHE A 48 4.94 -84.26 -36.94
C PHE A 48 4.06 -83.54 -35.91
N PRO A 49 2.75 -83.33 -36.17
CA PRO A 49 1.88 -82.55 -35.30
C PRO A 49 1.38 -83.41 -34.13
N ALA A 50 2.22 -83.71 -33.13
CA ALA A 50 1.75 -84.28 -31.84
C ALA A 50 2.78 -84.35 -30.70
N LYS A 51 4.00 -83.82 -30.82
CA LYS A 51 4.96 -83.85 -29.69
C LYS A 51 5.17 -82.48 -29.08
N LYS A 52 4.73 -82.33 -27.83
CA LYS A 52 5.13 -81.22 -26.94
C LYS A 52 6.54 -81.50 -26.45
N PHE A 53 7.50 -80.71 -26.90
CA PHE A 53 8.84 -80.68 -26.31
C PHE A 53 8.92 -79.56 -25.28
N LEU A 54 9.48 -79.88 -24.11
CA LEU A 54 9.74 -78.93 -23.05
C LEU A 54 11.20 -78.50 -23.20
N LEU A 55 11.42 -77.35 -23.82
CA LEU A 55 12.76 -76.94 -24.27
C LEU A 55 13.61 -76.32 -23.16
N VAL A 56 13.01 -75.61 -22.20
CA VAL A 56 13.69 -75.00 -21.05
C VAL A 56 12.68 -74.77 -19.92
N PHE A 57 13.09 -74.99 -18.66
CA PHE A 57 12.44 -74.40 -17.50
C PHE A 57 13.10 -73.05 -17.20
N VAL A 58 12.38 -71.95 -17.43
CA VAL A 58 12.82 -70.62 -16.98
C VAL A 58 12.19 -70.37 -15.62
N ASN A 59 13.00 -70.38 -14.56
CA ASN A 59 12.55 -69.85 -13.27
C ASN A 59 12.41 -68.33 -13.42
N PRO A 60 11.22 -67.75 -13.21
CA PRO A 60 11.10 -66.30 -13.20
C PRO A 60 11.97 -65.75 -12.06
N PRO A 61 12.70 -64.64 -12.29
CA PRO A 61 13.45 -64.00 -11.22
C PRO A 61 12.49 -63.63 -10.07
N PRO A 62 12.96 -63.69 -8.80
CA PRO A 62 12.16 -63.21 -7.68
C PRO A 62 11.65 -61.81 -7.98
N LEU A 63 10.35 -61.58 -7.80
CA LEU A 63 9.77 -60.25 -7.95
C LEU A 63 10.51 -59.27 -7.03
N PRO A 64 10.92 -58.09 -7.52
CA PRO A 64 11.43 -57.04 -6.66
C PRO A 64 10.38 -56.73 -5.60
N LYS A 65 10.80 -56.73 -4.33
CA LYS A 65 9.93 -56.27 -3.23
C LYS A 65 9.49 -54.83 -3.56
N PRO A 66 8.20 -54.48 -3.44
CA PRO A 66 7.76 -53.13 -3.72
C PRO A 66 8.56 -52.13 -2.87
N PRO A 67 8.95 -50.97 -3.42
CA PRO A 67 9.62 -49.95 -2.66
C PRO A 67 8.75 -49.58 -1.46
N ARG A 68 9.38 -49.53 -0.28
CA ARG A 68 8.72 -49.06 0.92
C ARG A 68 8.20 -47.65 0.64
N PRO A 69 6.93 -47.32 0.95
CA PRO A 69 6.44 -45.96 0.80
C PRO A 69 7.36 -45.01 1.58
N PRO A 70 7.67 -43.81 1.04
CA PRO A 70 8.41 -42.80 1.78
C PRO A 70 7.76 -42.60 3.14
N ALA A 71 8.56 -42.46 4.20
CA ALA A 71 8.03 -42.16 5.51
C ALA A 71 7.23 -40.85 5.42
N THR A 72 5.91 -40.93 5.56
CA THR A 72 5.08 -39.74 5.74
C THR A 72 5.48 -39.14 7.08
N LEU A 73 6.01 -37.91 7.05
CA LEU A 73 6.29 -37.15 8.27
C LEU A 73 4.99 -37.09 9.09
N PRO A 74 5.01 -37.43 10.39
CA PRO A 74 3.84 -37.27 11.26
C PRO A 74 3.32 -35.84 11.17
N ALA A 75 2.01 -35.66 11.16
CA ALA A 75 1.38 -34.33 11.21
C ALA A 75 1.75 -33.53 12.48
N GLU A 76 2.42 -34.15 13.45
CA GLU A 76 3.00 -33.48 14.63
C GLU A 76 4.23 -32.62 14.33
N LEU A 77 4.86 -32.73 13.15
CA LEU A 77 6.06 -31.95 12.82
C LEU A 77 5.79 -30.62 12.09
N ILE A 78 4.52 -30.27 11.87
CA ILE A 78 4.09 -28.95 11.37
C ILE A 78 3.64 -28.10 12.55
N THR A 79 4.59 -27.63 13.34
CA THR A 79 4.31 -26.62 14.37
C THR A 79 3.86 -25.34 13.65
N PRO A 80 2.71 -24.75 14.00
CA PRO A 80 2.34 -23.45 13.44
C PRO A 80 3.43 -22.45 13.83
N THR A 81 4.07 -21.81 12.85
CA THR A 81 4.88 -20.64 13.11
C THR A 81 3.96 -19.60 13.73
N PRO A 82 4.22 -19.09 14.96
CA PRO A 82 3.41 -18.02 15.50
C PRO A 82 3.40 -16.85 14.50
N THR A 83 2.21 -16.39 14.12
CA THR A 83 2.08 -15.14 13.38
C THR A 83 2.70 -14.04 14.25
N PRO A 84 3.63 -13.23 13.71
CA PRO A 84 4.19 -12.10 14.45
C PRO A 84 3.06 -11.27 15.07
N GLN A 85 3.20 -10.96 16.36
CA GLN A 85 2.26 -10.09 17.06
C GLN A 85 2.22 -8.75 16.31
N PRO A 86 1.04 -8.16 16.01
CA PRO A 86 0.99 -6.83 15.44
C PRO A 86 1.70 -5.87 16.39
N GLY A 87 2.75 -5.23 15.90
CA GLY A 87 3.42 -4.19 16.65
C GLY A 87 2.69 -2.87 16.50
N TYR A 88 2.79 -2.06 17.55
CA TYR A 88 2.21 -0.73 17.58
C TYR A 88 3.30 0.32 17.70
N ALA A 89 2.98 1.53 17.29
CA ALA A 89 3.81 2.71 17.39
C ALA A 89 3.15 3.79 18.26
N LYS A 90 3.96 4.77 18.65
CA LYS A 90 3.55 5.98 19.34
C LYS A 90 3.89 7.18 18.47
N ILE A 91 2.91 8.04 18.22
CA ILE A 91 3.13 9.30 17.49
C ILE A 91 2.78 10.45 18.43
N CYS A 92 3.76 11.32 18.68
CA CYS A 92 3.58 12.56 19.41
C CYS A 92 3.56 13.75 18.45
N VAL A 93 2.63 14.67 18.68
CA VAL A 93 2.46 15.86 17.87
C VAL A 93 2.60 17.08 18.75
N VAL A 94 3.49 17.98 18.31
CA VAL A 94 3.81 19.21 18.99
C VAL A 94 3.39 20.37 18.11
N LEU A 95 2.64 21.31 18.67
CA LEU A 95 2.47 22.63 18.08
C LEU A 95 3.18 23.62 18.99
N PHE A 96 4.19 24.32 18.46
CA PHE A 96 4.96 25.29 19.21
C PHE A 96 4.72 26.71 18.69
N HIS A 97 4.84 27.67 19.60
CA HIS A 97 4.81 29.08 19.26
C HIS A 97 6.19 29.48 18.72
N ASP A 98 6.28 29.63 17.41
CA ASP A 98 7.50 30.01 16.69
C ASP A 98 7.72 31.52 16.84
N ILE A 99 8.48 31.90 17.86
CA ILE A 99 8.66 33.31 18.25
C ILE A 99 9.63 33.98 17.28
N ASP A 100 10.68 33.26 16.88
CA ASP A 100 11.73 33.78 16.00
C ASP A 100 11.42 33.62 14.50
N GLY A 101 10.41 32.84 14.15
CA GLY A 101 9.94 32.63 12.78
C GLY A 101 10.83 31.69 11.98
N THR A 102 11.58 30.81 12.64
CA THR A 102 12.55 29.92 11.97
C THR A 102 11.90 28.65 11.41
N GLY A 103 10.68 28.30 11.83
CA GLY A 103 10.01 27.06 11.46
C GLY A 103 10.62 25.82 12.12
N THR A 104 11.50 25.99 13.10
CA THR A 104 12.14 24.89 13.84
C THR A 104 12.07 25.19 15.33
N ARG A 105 11.72 24.18 16.13
CA ARG A 105 11.58 24.36 17.57
C ARG A 105 12.93 24.66 18.23
N THR A 106 13.06 25.80 18.89
CA THR A 106 14.27 26.21 19.63
C THR A 106 14.04 26.28 21.14
N THR A 107 15.11 26.45 21.92
CA THR A 107 15.02 26.58 23.38
C THR A 107 14.30 27.86 23.76
N GLY A 108 13.28 27.75 24.62
CA GLY A 108 12.47 28.88 25.07
C GLY A 108 11.18 29.09 24.28
N GLU A 109 10.87 28.21 23.34
CA GLU A 109 9.59 28.20 22.63
C GLU A 109 8.59 27.25 23.31
N ASP A 110 7.47 27.81 23.74
CA ASP A 110 6.43 27.07 24.45
C ASP A 110 5.48 26.34 23.47
N TYR A 111 4.81 25.31 23.98
CA TYR A 111 3.70 24.67 23.29
C TYR A 111 2.48 25.58 23.19
N LEU A 112 1.78 25.48 22.07
CA LEU A 112 0.62 26.26 21.73
C LEU A 112 -0.65 25.40 21.79
N TYR A 113 -1.59 25.81 22.64
CA TYR A 113 -2.90 25.18 22.77
C TYR A 113 -3.85 25.58 21.63
N GLY A 114 -4.81 24.70 21.35
CA GLY A 114 -5.93 25.00 20.45
C GLY A 114 -5.70 24.57 18.99
N GLY A 115 -4.53 24.01 18.68
CA GLY A 115 -4.33 23.30 17.43
C GLY A 115 -5.12 22.00 17.42
N VAL A 116 -5.77 21.68 16.31
CA VAL A 116 -6.51 20.41 16.16
C VAL A 116 -5.71 19.48 15.24
N VAL A 117 -5.32 18.33 15.78
CA VAL A 117 -4.55 17.31 15.06
C VAL A 117 -5.48 16.24 14.53
N SER A 118 -5.25 15.79 13.30
CA SER A 118 -5.92 14.65 12.68
C SER A 118 -4.87 13.70 12.09
N ILE A 119 -4.97 12.41 12.42
CA ILE A 119 -4.12 11.35 11.87
C ILE A 119 -5.01 10.39 11.10
N ASN A 120 -4.75 10.27 9.80
CA ASN A 120 -5.57 9.45 8.90
C ASN A 120 -4.68 8.49 8.11
N ASP A 121 -5.09 7.22 8.02
CA ASP A 121 -4.51 6.23 7.11
C ASP A 121 -5.02 6.47 5.68
N ARG A 122 -4.18 6.19 4.68
CA ARG A 122 -4.57 6.19 3.26
C ARG A 122 -5.75 5.26 2.97
N LEU A 123 -5.89 4.17 3.72
CA LEU A 123 -7.01 3.23 3.58
C LEU A 123 -8.26 3.65 4.38
N GLY A 124 -8.20 4.73 5.15
CA GLY A 124 -9.31 5.24 5.96
C GLY A 124 -9.71 4.36 7.15
N LYS A 125 -8.88 3.37 7.52
CA LYS A 125 -9.17 2.47 8.64
C LYS A 125 -8.96 3.11 10.01
N VAL A 126 -8.00 4.04 10.08
CA VAL A 126 -7.65 4.78 11.29
C VAL A 126 -7.93 6.25 11.06
N SER A 127 -8.67 6.85 11.99
CA SER A 127 -8.89 8.29 12.06
C SER A 127 -8.87 8.69 13.53
N LEU A 128 -7.78 9.34 13.94
CA LEU A 128 -7.57 9.83 15.29
C LEU A 128 -7.57 11.35 15.26
N THR A 129 -8.18 11.97 16.28
CA THR A 129 -8.17 13.42 16.43
C THR A 129 -7.83 13.81 17.87
N GLY A 130 -7.24 14.98 18.04
CA GLY A 130 -6.93 15.52 19.35
C GLY A 130 -6.61 17.00 19.30
N THR A 131 -6.48 17.62 20.47
CA THR A 131 -6.15 19.03 20.61
C THR A 131 -4.79 19.18 21.27
N THR A 132 -3.98 20.10 20.76
CA THR A 132 -2.63 20.36 21.27
C THR A 132 -2.68 21.02 22.66
N VAL A 133 -1.65 20.80 23.45
CA VAL A 133 -1.50 21.34 24.81
C VAL A 133 -0.69 22.64 24.80
N ALA A 134 -0.87 23.48 25.82
CA ALA A 134 0.02 24.63 26.07
C ALA A 134 0.92 24.37 27.27
N GLY A 135 2.10 25.00 27.26
CA GLY A 135 3.02 24.97 28.39
C GLY A 135 4.47 24.80 27.94
N ASN A 136 5.35 24.71 28.93
CA ASN A 136 6.77 24.57 28.69
C ASN A 136 7.10 23.12 28.26
N PRO A 137 7.92 22.91 27.21
CA PRO A 137 8.30 21.57 26.73
C PRO A 137 9.04 20.71 27.75
N ASP A 138 9.65 21.30 28.79
CA ASP A 138 10.38 20.56 29.82
C ASP A 138 9.46 20.05 30.94
N GLU A 139 8.25 20.59 31.07
CA GLU A 139 7.31 20.28 32.16
C GLU A 139 6.06 19.53 31.68
N ILE A 140 5.68 19.71 30.42
CA ILE A 140 4.42 19.22 29.85
C ILE A 140 4.70 18.22 28.72
N GLU A 141 4.02 17.08 28.76
CA GLU A 141 4.06 16.11 27.66
C GLU A 141 3.18 16.58 26.48
N PRO A 142 3.64 16.45 25.23
CA PRO A 142 2.86 16.82 24.06
C PRO A 142 1.72 15.84 23.79
N LEU A 143 0.85 16.17 22.83
CA LEU A 143 -0.25 15.30 22.44
C LEU A 143 0.30 14.03 21.78
N CYS A 144 0.19 12.89 22.47
CA CYS A 144 0.63 11.60 21.95
C CYS A 144 -0.54 10.64 21.72
N PHE A 145 -0.43 9.86 20.64
CA PHE A 145 -1.34 8.79 20.28
C PHE A 145 -0.58 7.47 20.34
N ASP A 146 -1.00 6.60 21.25
CA ASP A 146 -0.44 5.26 21.42
C ASP A 146 -1.22 4.22 20.61
N ASN A 147 -0.66 3.02 20.47
CA ASN A 147 -1.29 1.87 19.83
C ASN A 147 -1.63 2.09 18.35
N ILE A 148 -0.81 2.86 17.62
CA ILE A 148 -0.99 3.07 16.19
C ILE A 148 -0.43 1.85 15.43
N PRO A 149 -1.24 1.13 14.64
CA PRO A 149 -0.75 0.00 13.87
C PRO A 149 0.22 0.45 12.77
N GLU A 150 1.10 -0.45 12.33
CA GLU A 150 2.01 -0.17 11.21
C GLU A 150 1.25 0.21 9.92
N GLY A 151 1.78 1.17 9.18
CA GLY A 151 1.11 1.69 7.99
C GLY A 151 1.61 3.06 7.55
N SER A 152 0.92 3.63 6.56
CA SER A 152 1.20 4.96 6.03
C SER A 152 0.09 5.92 6.44
N TYR A 153 0.48 6.97 7.16
CA TYR A 153 -0.43 7.95 7.73
C TYR A 153 -0.15 9.34 7.18
N ASN A 154 -1.19 10.16 7.13
CA ASN A 154 -1.06 11.59 6.95
C ASN A 154 -1.47 12.28 8.25
N ILE A 155 -0.54 13.02 8.83
CA ILE A 155 -0.75 13.82 10.04
C ILE A 155 -1.02 15.24 9.60
N THR A 156 -2.16 15.80 9.99
CA THR A 156 -2.52 17.18 9.69
C THR A 156 -2.80 17.94 10.98
N VAL A 157 -2.38 19.19 11.04
CA VAL A 157 -2.71 20.12 12.14
C VAL A 157 -3.46 21.33 11.60
N ALA A 158 -4.56 21.67 12.27
CA ALA A 158 -5.24 22.95 12.12
C ALA A 158 -4.61 23.94 13.10
N ILE A 159 -4.14 25.07 12.58
CA ILE A 159 -3.54 26.15 13.38
C ILE A 159 -4.68 26.93 14.07
N PRO A 160 -4.53 27.28 15.37
CA PRO A 160 -5.53 28.06 16.08
C PRO A 160 -5.69 29.48 15.51
N ASP A 161 -6.83 30.10 15.80
CA ASP A 161 -7.13 31.46 15.37
C ASP A 161 -6.09 32.47 15.90
N GLY A 162 -5.77 33.47 15.09
CA GLY A 162 -4.79 34.50 15.44
C GLY A 162 -3.33 34.04 15.32
N PHE A 163 -3.08 32.88 14.70
CA PHE A 163 -1.75 32.40 14.35
C PHE A 163 -1.67 32.04 12.86
N ASN A 164 -0.48 32.18 12.30
CA ASN A 164 -0.13 31.74 10.95
C ASN A 164 0.85 30.57 11.05
N PRO A 165 0.69 29.50 10.25
CA PRO A 165 1.67 28.42 10.19
C PRO A 165 3.02 28.92 9.68
N THR A 166 4.09 28.53 10.36
CA THR A 166 5.48 28.73 9.87
C THR A 166 6.07 27.44 9.30
N THR A 167 5.45 26.29 9.57
CA THR A 167 5.81 24.98 9.00
C THR A 167 4.72 24.44 8.09
N VAL A 168 5.00 23.31 7.42
CA VAL A 168 3.96 22.53 6.75
C VAL A 168 2.91 22.06 7.76
N THR A 169 1.64 22.07 7.39
CA THR A 169 0.52 21.64 8.26
C THR A 169 0.06 20.21 7.99
N SER A 170 0.64 19.54 6.99
CA SER A 170 0.38 18.14 6.65
C SER A 170 1.71 17.42 6.43
N TYR A 171 1.87 16.27 7.07
CA TYR A 171 3.10 15.47 7.02
C TYR A 171 2.77 13.99 6.78
N PRO A 172 3.20 13.40 5.65
CA PRO A 172 3.09 11.97 5.43
C PRO A 172 4.16 11.22 6.23
N LEU A 173 3.75 10.25 7.04
CA LEU A 173 4.65 9.42 7.84
C LEU A 173 4.36 7.94 7.57
N GLU A 174 5.43 7.18 7.32
CA GLU A 174 5.38 5.72 7.32
C GLU A 174 5.86 5.23 8.69
N VAL A 175 5.03 4.40 9.34
CA VAL A 175 5.19 3.99 10.72
C VAL A 175 5.38 2.48 10.77
N LYS A 176 6.42 2.02 11.46
CA LYS A 176 6.68 0.59 11.70
C LYS A 176 6.37 0.23 13.14
N ALA A 177 6.16 -1.06 13.37
CA ALA A 177 6.02 -1.64 14.69
C ALA A 177 7.16 -1.22 15.65
N GLY A 178 6.80 -0.62 16.79
CA GLY A 178 7.74 -0.18 17.82
C GLY A 178 8.30 1.24 17.62
N ASP A 179 7.94 1.93 16.53
CA ASP A 179 8.42 3.28 16.28
C ASP A 179 7.84 4.30 17.28
N GLN A 180 8.66 5.29 17.63
CA GLN A 180 8.23 6.48 18.34
C GLN A 180 8.63 7.71 17.53
N ALA A 181 7.64 8.39 16.97
CA ALA A 181 7.85 9.58 16.14
C ALA A 181 7.31 10.82 16.85
N THR A 182 8.07 11.91 16.84
CA THR A 182 7.60 13.23 17.28
C THR A 182 7.62 14.16 16.08
N ILE A 183 6.47 14.75 15.78
CA ILE A 183 6.30 15.68 14.65
C ILE A 183 6.04 17.07 15.22
N ASP A 184 6.89 18.02 14.80
CA ASP A 184 6.82 19.41 15.25
C ASP A 184 6.13 20.28 14.18
N PHE A 185 5.18 21.09 14.64
CA PHE A 185 4.48 22.09 13.85
C PHE A 185 4.68 23.47 14.46
N GLY A 186 5.08 24.44 13.65
CA GLY A 186 5.33 25.81 14.09
C GLY A 186 4.20 26.74 13.70
N ALA A 187 3.84 27.65 14.60
CA ALA A 187 2.92 28.73 14.32
C ALA A 187 3.35 30.03 15.00
N GLN A 188 3.27 31.13 14.27
CA GLN A 188 3.61 32.46 14.77
C GLN A 188 2.33 33.30 14.91
N ARG A 189 2.26 34.19 15.90
CA ARG A 189 1.12 35.10 16.04
C ARG A 189 0.89 35.86 14.75
N ALA A 190 -0.34 35.80 14.25
CA ALA A 190 -0.75 36.61 13.14
C ALA A 190 -0.75 38.07 13.60
N THR A 191 0.04 38.92 12.94
CA THR A 191 -0.19 40.35 13.01
C THR A 191 -1.59 40.56 12.47
N ALA A 192 -2.49 41.14 13.29
CA ALA A 192 -3.79 41.52 12.80
C ALA A 192 -3.58 42.29 11.48
N PRO A 193 -4.30 41.98 10.40
CA PRO A 193 -4.32 42.91 9.30
C PRO A 193 -4.68 44.24 9.95
N ILE A 194 -3.87 45.28 9.72
CA ILE A 194 -4.37 46.64 9.89
C ILE A 194 -5.70 46.55 9.17
N GLN A 195 -6.80 46.66 9.91
CA GLN A 195 -8.02 47.06 9.28
C GLN A 195 -7.59 48.40 8.71
N GLN A 196 -7.18 48.39 7.45
CA GLN A 196 -7.51 49.45 6.56
C GLN A 196 -9.02 49.43 6.74
N GLU A 197 -9.49 50.16 7.76
CA GLU A 197 -10.84 50.64 7.82
C GLU A 197 -11.02 51.09 6.40
N ASP A 198 -11.80 50.30 5.67
CA ASP A 198 -12.19 50.69 4.34
C ASP A 198 -12.64 52.10 4.58
N ALA A 199 -11.86 53.05 4.08
CA ALA A 199 -12.06 54.44 4.35
C ALA A 199 -13.31 54.83 3.53
N GLY A 200 -14.41 54.08 3.63
CA GLY A 200 -15.47 54.47 4.55
C GLY A 200 -15.68 55.95 4.40
N GLY A 201 -15.96 56.30 3.14
CA GLY A 201 -15.59 57.55 2.49
C GLY A 201 -15.27 58.63 3.49
N MET A 202 -13.99 58.90 3.74
CA MET A 202 -13.63 60.24 4.17
C MET A 202 -14.02 61.13 3.00
N ARG A 203 -15.30 61.55 2.98
CA ARG A 203 -15.88 62.48 2.02
C ARG A 203 -15.00 63.70 2.11
N SER A 204 -14.03 63.82 1.21
CA SER A 204 -13.03 64.88 1.25
C SER A 204 -13.77 66.21 1.31
N PRO A 205 -13.79 66.92 2.46
CA PRO A 205 -14.61 68.14 2.61
C PRO A 205 -14.16 69.19 1.60
N ILE A 206 -12.89 69.14 1.20
CA ILE A 206 -12.30 69.94 0.13
C ILE A 206 -13.00 69.71 -1.21
N LEU A 207 -13.28 68.45 -1.60
CA LEU A 207 -13.97 68.16 -2.86
C LEU A 207 -15.43 68.64 -2.84
N GLY A 208 -16.09 68.56 -1.67
CA GLY A 208 -17.43 69.11 -1.46
C GLY A 208 -17.45 70.64 -1.58
N ILE A 209 -16.49 71.34 -0.97
CA ILE A 209 -16.35 72.79 -1.06
C ILE A 209 -16.07 73.22 -2.50
N VAL A 210 -15.14 72.54 -3.20
CA VAL A 210 -14.85 72.83 -4.61
C VAL A 210 -16.09 72.63 -5.48
N GLY A 211 -16.86 71.56 -5.25
CA GLY A 211 -18.13 71.34 -5.95
C GLY A 211 -19.14 72.47 -5.73
N VAL A 212 -19.31 72.95 -4.49
CA VAL A 212 -20.22 74.08 -4.19
C VAL A 212 -19.77 75.36 -4.86
N VAL A 213 -18.46 75.66 -4.86
CA VAL A 213 -17.91 76.86 -5.52
C VAL A 213 -18.19 76.84 -7.03
N ILE A 214 -18.03 75.69 -7.68
CA ILE A 214 -18.32 75.52 -9.12
C ILE A 214 -19.82 75.74 -9.39
N LEU A 215 -20.71 75.20 -8.55
CA LEU A 215 -22.15 75.40 -8.70
C LEU A 215 -22.57 76.86 -8.53
N ILE A 216 -22.01 77.57 -7.53
CA ILE A 216 -22.28 78.99 -7.32
C ILE A 216 -21.77 79.82 -8.52
N ALA A 217 -20.55 79.53 -8.99
CA ALA A 217 -19.99 80.20 -10.16
C ALA A 217 -20.88 80.02 -11.41
N GLY A 218 -21.37 78.80 -11.65
CA GLY A 218 -22.31 78.50 -12.73
C GLY A 218 -23.63 79.25 -12.62
N LEU A 219 -24.22 79.32 -11.42
CA LEU A 219 -25.47 80.06 -11.17
C LEU A 219 -25.29 81.58 -11.37
N VAL A 220 -24.18 82.14 -10.90
CA VAL A 220 -23.86 83.57 -11.10
C VAL A 220 -23.71 83.87 -12.58
N LEU A 221 -22.99 83.02 -13.33
CA LEU A 221 -22.80 83.21 -14.76
C LEU A 221 -24.14 83.13 -15.52
N ALA A 222 -24.99 82.15 -15.19
CA ALA A 222 -26.32 82.02 -15.77
C ALA A 222 -27.24 83.22 -15.45
N PHE A 223 -27.17 83.74 -14.23
CA PHE A 223 -27.94 84.92 -13.85
C PHE A 223 -27.48 86.19 -14.60
N LEU A 224 -26.17 86.37 -14.75
CA LEU A 224 -25.61 87.51 -15.48
C LEU A 224 -26.01 87.48 -16.97
N THR A 225 -25.94 86.33 -17.63
CA THR A 225 -26.34 86.20 -19.04
C THR A 225 -27.85 86.39 -19.23
N TRP A 226 -28.67 85.88 -18.31
CA TRP A 226 -30.12 86.13 -18.33
C TRP A 226 -30.46 87.61 -18.15
N ARG A 227 -29.72 88.34 -17.32
CA ARG A 227 -29.90 89.78 -17.12
C ARG A 227 -29.49 90.60 -18.36
N GLN A 228 -28.47 90.17 -19.10
CA GLN A 228 -28.05 90.87 -20.33
C GLN A 228 -28.88 90.52 -21.56
N GLY A 229 -29.61 89.40 -21.54
CA GLY A 229 -30.54 89.00 -22.60
C GLY A 229 -31.97 89.56 -22.44
N ARG A 230 -32.22 90.35 -21.39
CA ARG A 230 -33.43 91.15 -21.19
C ARG A 230 -33.14 92.61 -21.49
#